data_AF-A0A2N2V8I5-F1
#
_entry.id   AF-A0A2N2V8I5-F1
#
_cell.length_a   1.000
_cell.length_b   1.000
_cell.length_c   1.000
_cell.angle_alpha   90.00
_cell.angle_beta   90.00
_cell.angle_gamma   90.00
#
_symmetry.space_group_name_H-M   'P 1'
#
loop_
_entity.id
_entity.type
_entity.pdbx_description
1 polymer ?
#
loop_
_entity_poly.entity_id
_entity_poly.type
_entity_poly.pdbx_seq_one_letter_code
_entity_poly.pdbx_strand_id
1 'polypeptide(L)'
;MPKLIWALLALVVAHLSTGTLMLASAAENAPPMHQIDEKNTVDRSAMMQHRRQARKHSAGQMPCSESSGPPCISIMQGAPSTMSSWSEAGIAYESRGIGEDDPVAELAADYNLHMVFATHGSGEYLADIKVRIDNAKGNLILDVNSPGPIFFARLPAGNYRVSASYGDKAQTKSVSVQAQRRRDLYFYWPPANKGNAAMPSQ
;
A
#
# COMPACT_ATOMS: atom_id res chain seq x y z
N MET A 1 -55.72 -14.22 0.98
CA MET A 1 -55.06 -15.45 1.44
C MET A 1 -55.06 -16.44 0.28
N PRO A 2 -54.08 -17.35 0.09
CA PRO A 2 -52.74 -17.52 0.70
C PRO A 2 -51.61 -17.42 -0.37
N LYS A 3 -50.32 -17.12 -0.14
CA LYS A 3 -49.34 -17.47 0.90
C LYS A 3 -49.08 -18.97 1.10
N LEU A 4 -48.84 -19.76 0.05
CA LEU A 4 -48.43 -21.19 0.20
C LEU A 4 -47.63 -21.72 -1.01
N ILE A 5 -46.37 -21.31 -1.21
CA ILE A 5 -45.46 -22.00 -2.16
C ILE A 5 -44.12 -22.42 -1.49
N TRP A 6 -43.89 -22.09 -0.22
CA TRP A 6 -42.63 -22.39 0.48
C TRP A 6 -42.63 -23.69 1.33
N ALA A 7 -43.34 -24.76 0.94
CA ALA A 7 -43.52 -25.90 1.88
C ALA A 7 -43.62 -27.31 1.26
N LEU A 8 -42.85 -27.66 0.23
CA LEU A 8 -42.93 -29.03 -0.33
C LEU A 8 -41.63 -29.73 -0.75
N LEU A 9 -40.49 -29.47 -0.11
CA LEU A 9 -39.33 -30.39 -0.27
C LEU A 9 -38.48 -30.55 0.99
N ALA A 10 -39.15 -30.68 2.13
CA ALA A 10 -38.58 -31.22 3.37
C ALA A 10 -39.26 -32.55 3.70
N LEU A 11 -38.97 -33.62 2.94
CA LEU A 11 -39.35 -34.99 3.32
C LEU A 11 -38.56 -36.06 2.55
N VAL A 12 -37.26 -36.18 2.78
CA VAL A 12 -36.56 -37.47 2.66
C VAL A 12 -35.97 -37.76 4.03
N VAL A 13 -36.83 -38.30 4.89
CA VAL A 13 -36.49 -38.78 6.23
C VAL A 13 -36.23 -40.28 6.16
N ALA A 14 -35.16 -40.67 6.85
CA ALA A 14 -34.88 -41.99 7.41
C ALA A 14 -34.52 -43.13 6.46
N HIS A 15 -33.26 -43.54 6.51
CA HIS A 15 -32.91 -44.93 6.75
C HIS A 15 -31.48 -45.03 7.33
N LEU A 16 -31.40 -45.56 8.57
CA LEU A 16 -30.25 -46.28 9.16
C LEU A 16 -28.99 -45.44 9.46
N SER A 17 -28.19 -45.71 10.48
CA SER A 17 -28.24 -46.61 11.63
C SER A 17 -26.94 -46.26 12.38
N THR A 18 -27.03 -46.05 13.68
CA THR A 18 -26.08 -46.52 14.69
C THR A 18 -24.60 -46.61 14.31
N GLY A 19 -23.75 -45.78 14.92
CA GLY A 19 -22.31 -45.89 14.77
C GLY A 19 -21.49 -45.06 15.75
N THR A 20 -21.67 -45.34 17.05
CA THR A 20 -20.67 -45.37 18.13
C THR A 20 -19.45 -44.42 18.10
N LEU A 21 -19.39 -43.60 19.15
CA LEU A 21 -18.19 -43.02 19.79
C LEU A 21 -16.93 -43.90 19.67
N MET A 22 -15.80 -43.33 19.26
CA MET A 22 -14.52 -43.64 19.88
C MET A 22 -13.66 -42.38 19.98
N LEU A 23 -13.54 -41.86 21.21
CA LEU A 23 -12.39 -41.09 21.64
C LEU A 23 -11.18 -42.03 21.66
N ALA A 24 -10.13 -41.70 20.92
CA ALA A 24 -8.81 -42.29 21.10
C ALA A 24 -7.84 -41.18 21.51
N SER A 25 -7.57 -41.14 22.80
CA SER A 25 -6.44 -40.50 23.44
C SER A 25 -5.20 -41.40 23.29
N ALA A 26 -4.12 -40.87 22.75
CA ALA A 26 -2.74 -41.37 22.92
C ALA A 26 -1.83 -40.17 22.62
N ALA A 27 -1.31 -39.45 23.62
CA ALA A 27 -0.19 -39.82 24.47
C ALA A 27 1.08 -40.15 23.67
N GLU A 28 2.02 -39.22 23.76
CA GLU A 28 3.47 -39.41 23.83
C GLU A 28 4.17 -40.28 22.77
N ASN A 29 4.92 -39.58 21.90
CA ASN A 29 6.24 -40.07 21.52
C ASN A 29 7.15 -38.89 21.11
N ALA A 30 7.84 -38.33 22.08
CA ALA A 30 9.17 -37.72 21.89
C ALA A 30 10.19 -38.74 22.40
N PRO A 31 11.28 -39.02 21.67
CA PRO A 31 12.63 -38.59 22.11
C PRO A 31 13.63 -38.49 20.93
N PRO A 32 14.96 -38.32 21.17
CA PRO A 32 15.66 -37.42 22.07
C PRO A 32 16.62 -36.46 21.32
N MET A 33 16.98 -35.40 22.04
CA MET A 33 18.25 -34.68 22.07
C MET A 33 19.39 -35.20 21.16
N HIS A 34 19.82 -34.38 20.20
CA HIS A 34 21.23 -34.32 19.82
C HIS A 34 21.85 -33.08 20.45
N GLN A 35 22.81 -33.33 21.34
CA GLN A 35 23.60 -32.34 22.05
C GLN A 35 24.60 -31.64 21.11
N ILE A 36 24.97 -30.43 21.57
CA ILE A 36 26.22 -29.68 21.39
C ILE A 36 26.61 -29.20 19.98
N ASP A 37 26.54 -27.89 19.78
CA ASP A 37 27.78 -27.13 19.63
C ASP A 37 27.67 -25.77 20.34
N GLU A 38 28.21 -25.78 21.55
CA GLU A 38 28.45 -24.64 22.42
C GLU A 38 29.66 -23.86 21.91
N LYS A 39 29.45 -22.96 20.94
CA LYS A 39 30.50 -21.99 20.58
C LYS A 39 29.99 -20.73 19.89
N ASN A 40 29.25 -19.87 20.60
CA ASN A 40 29.43 -18.42 20.42
C ASN A 40 28.79 -17.61 21.57
N THR A 41 29.39 -17.70 22.75
CA THR A 41 29.30 -16.59 23.72
C THR A 41 30.10 -15.43 23.13
N VAL A 42 29.43 -14.50 22.45
CA VAL A 42 29.95 -13.16 22.18
C VAL A 42 28.89 -12.15 22.60
N ASP A 43 29.06 -11.73 23.85
CA ASP A 43 28.97 -10.35 24.31
C ASP A 43 27.78 -9.51 23.82
N ARG A 44 26.67 -9.61 24.55
CA ARG A 44 25.53 -8.69 24.52
C ARG A 44 25.83 -7.28 25.08
N SER A 45 27.09 -6.87 25.23
CA SER A 45 27.45 -5.64 25.97
C SER A 45 28.22 -4.60 25.15
N ALA A 46 28.59 -4.87 23.89
CA ALA A 46 29.45 -3.96 23.10
C ALA A 46 28.73 -2.92 22.20
N MET A 47 27.40 -2.90 22.08
CA MET A 47 26.70 -2.01 21.11
C MET A 47 26.13 -0.70 21.69
N MET A 48 26.43 -0.38 22.96
CA MET A 48 25.98 0.85 23.65
C MET A 48 27.11 1.90 23.86
N GLN A 49 28.23 1.81 23.13
CA GLN A 49 29.34 2.76 23.26
C GLN A 49 29.58 3.68 22.04
N HIS A 50 28.87 3.52 20.93
CA HIS A 50 29.06 4.37 19.74
C HIS A 50 28.30 5.72 19.75
N ARG A 51 27.59 6.06 20.83
CA ARG A 51 26.80 7.32 20.92
C ARG A 51 27.51 8.52 21.58
N ARG A 52 28.83 8.47 21.82
CA ARG A 52 29.55 9.53 22.56
C ARG A 52 30.78 10.16 21.88
N GLN A 53 31.01 9.96 20.58
CA GLN A 53 32.19 10.52 19.88
C GLN A 53 31.89 11.44 18.69
N ALA A 54 30.73 12.10 18.65
CA ALA A 54 30.45 13.19 17.70
C ALA A 54 30.45 14.59 18.36
N ARG A 55 31.28 14.80 19.38
CA ARG A 55 31.69 16.13 19.85
C ARG A 55 33.20 16.16 19.85
N LYS A 56 33.82 16.75 18.82
CA LYS A 56 35.16 17.40 18.84
C LYS A 56 35.66 17.69 17.41
N HIS A 57 35.00 18.60 16.71
CA HIS A 57 35.64 19.55 15.79
C HIS A 57 34.93 20.88 16.07
N SER A 58 35.43 21.68 17.02
CA SER A 58 36.33 22.80 16.73
C SER A 58 35.68 23.73 15.70
N ALA A 59 34.99 24.76 16.16
CA ALA A 59 35.61 26.07 16.38
C ALA A 59 36.37 26.51 15.11
N GLY A 60 35.63 27.20 14.25
CA GLY A 60 36.06 27.81 13.00
C GLY A 60 35.01 28.80 12.56
N GLN A 61 34.59 29.67 13.49
CA GLN A 61 33.83 30.88 13.22
C GLN A 61 34.73 31.76 12.34
N MET A 62 34.43 31.86 11.04
CA MET A 62 34.92 32.96 10.21
C MET A 62 33.78 33.96 10.04
N PRO A 63 33.93 35.24 10.39
CA PRO A 63 33.00 36.26 9.98
C PRO A 63 33.22 36.52 8.49
N CYS A 64 32.31 36.05 7.64
CA CYS A 64 32.24 36.54 6.26
C CYS A 64 31.95 38.04 6.35
N SER A 65 32.95 38.82 5.94
CA SER A 65 32.88 40.28 5.92
C SER A 65 31.79 40.75 4.98
N GLU A 66 31.04 41.73 5.47
CA GLU A 66 30.06 42.54 4.76
C GLU A 66 30.68 43.10 3.46
N SER A 67 30.22 42.62 2.31
CA SER A 67 30.52 43.22 1.01
C SER A 67 29.20 43.56 0.34
N SER A 68 28.83 44.84 0.47
CA SER A 68 27.75 45.51 -0.24
C SER A 68 27.79 45.21 -1.75
N GLY A 69 26.81 44.45 -2.23
CA GLY A 69 26.52 44.20 -3.65
C GLY A 69 25.09 43.67 -3.79
N PRO A 70 24.38 43.96 -4.89
CA PRO A 70 22.97 43.57 -5.04
C PRO A 70 22.82 42.04 -5.00
N PRO A 71 21.68 41.51 -4.53
CA PRO A 71 21.53 40.07 -4.34
C PRO A 71 21.64 39.36 -5.68
N CYS A 72 22.77 38.67 -5.88
CA CYS A 72 22.87 37.63 -6.88
C CYS A 72 21.78 36.60 -6.55
N ILE A 73 20.82 36.44 -7.46
CA ILE A 73 19.81 35.39 -7.42
C ILE A 73 20.57 34.06 -7.40
N SER A 74 20.78 33.51 -6.21
CA SER A 74 21.31 32.17 -6.04
C SER A 74 20.19 31.21 -6.43
N ILE A 75 20.22 30.75 -7.67
CA ILE A 75 19.49 29.57 -8.12
C ILE A 75 20.02 28.39 -7.31
N MET A 76 19.32 28.06 -6.24
CA MET A 76 19.56 26.86 -5.45
C MET A 76 19.22 25.67 -6.35
N GLN A 77 20.26 24.98 -6.81
CA GLN A 77 20.14 23.79 -7.64
C GLN A 77 19.38 22.71 -6.83
N GLY A 78 18.24 22.29 -7.39
CA GLY A 78 17.28 21.40 -6.74
C GLY A 78 17.87 20.03 -6.46
N ALA A 79 17.83 19.64 -5.19
CA ALA A 79 17.81 18.22 -4.83
C ALA A 79 16.58 17.56 -5.48
N PRO A 80 16.65 16.30 -5.94
CA PRO A 80 15.46 15.56 -6.36
C PRO A 80 14.56 15.44 -5.13
N SER A 81 13.54 16.28 -5.10
CA SER A 81 12.52 16.23 -4.07
C SER A 81 11.61 15.09 -4.46
N THR A 82 11.83 13.89 -3.94
CA THR A 82 10.75 12.92 -3.75
C THR A 82 9.79 13.54 -2.72
N MET A 83 9.04 14.54 -3.17
CA MET A 83 7.99 15.19 -2.41
C MET A 83 6.86 14.16 -2.30
N SER A 84 6.91 13.36 -1.24
CA SER A 84 5.75 12.62 -0.78
C SER A 84 4.65 13.63 -0.51
N SER A 85 3.60 13.56 -1.32
CA SER A 85 2.43 14.42 -1.18
C SER A 85 1.56 13.96 -0.01
N TRP A 86 0.88 14.91 0.61
CA TRP A 86 0.05 14.68 1.79
C TRP A 86 -1.39 15.09 1.52
N SER A 87 -2.34 14.26 1.93
CA SER A 87 -3.75 14.64 1.91
C SER A 87 -4.10 15.59 3.05
N GLU A 88 -5.26 16.26 2.98
CA GLU A 88 -5.81 17.05 4.08
C GLU A 88 -5.99 16.23 5.38
N ALA A 89 -6.17 14.90 5.24
CA ALA A 89 -6.26 13.97 6.35
C ALA A 89 -4.87 13.45 6.83
N GLY A 90 -3.77 14.03 6.34
CA GLY A 90 -2.41 13.66 6.73
C GLY A 90 -1.93 12.31 6.19
N ILE A 91 -2.48 11.85 5.06
CA ILE A 91 -2.05 10.61 4.42
C ILE A 91 -0.94 10.89 3.42
N ALA A 92 0.20 10.23 3.58
CA ALA A 92 1.26 10.23 2.57
C ALA A 92 0.83 9.39 1.36
N TYR A 93 0.99 9.95 0.17
CA TYR A 93 0.74 9.27 -1.10
C TYR A 93 1.74 9.71 -2.17
N GLU A 94 1.94 8.85 -3.15
CA GLU A 94 2.86 9.09 -4.26
C GLU A 94 2.34 8.41 -5.54
N SER A 95 2.43 9.09 -6.67
CA SER A 95 2.11 8.53 -7.99
C SER A 95 3.38 8.49 -8.84
N ARG A 96 3.60 7.37 -9.53
CA ARG A 96 4.84 7.12 -10.27
C ARG A 96 4.56 6.70 -11.69
N GLY A 97 5.42 7.15 -12.59
CA GLY A 97 5.51 6.67 -13.96
C GLY A 97 6.19 5.29 -14.04
N ILE A 98 6.23 4.74 -15.24
CA ILE A 98 7.03 3.55 -15.56
C ILE A 98 8.28 4.04 -16.30
N GLY A 99 9.48 3.63 -15.86
CA GLY A 99 10.77 3.92 -16.49
C GLY A 99 11.82 2.87 -16.09
N GLU A 100 12.88 2.71 -16.89
CA GLU A 100 13.86 1.63 -16.73
C GLU A 100 14.70 1.70 -15.43
N ASP A 101 14.69 2.83 -14.72
CA ASP A 101 15.52 3.07 -13.54
C ASP A 101 14.71 3.42 -12.27
N ASP A 102 13.39 3.16 -12.26
CA ASP A 102 12.56 3.48 -11.09
C ASP A 102 12.46 2.25 -10.15
N PRO A 103 13.14 2.24 -8.98
CA PRO A 103 13.02 1.15 -8.03
C PRO A 103 11.68 1.24 -7.29
N VAL A 104 10.61 0.82 -7.97
CA VAL A 104 9.25 0.71 -7.41
C VAL A 104 9.26 -0.15 -6.13
N ALA A 105 10.14 -1.16 -6.07
CA ALA A 105 10.26 -2.06 -4.94
C ALA A 105 10.78 -1.39 -3.66
N GLU A 106 11.73 -0.45 -3.76
CA GLU A 106 12.32 0.24 -2.60
C GLU A 106 11.31 1.18 -1.96
N LEU A 107 10.58 1.93 -2.79
CA LEU A 107 9.56 2.83 -2.31
C LEU A 107 8.37 2.07 -1.70
N ALA A 108 8.01 0.93 -2.28
CA ALA A 108 6.88 0.12 -1.81
C ALA A 108 7.05 -0.49 -0.40
N ALA A 109 8.22 -0.36 0.23
CA ALA A 109 8.43 -0.78 1.63
C ALA A 109 7.76 0.17 2.64
N ASP A 110 7.64 1.46 2.32
CA ASP A 110 7.10 2.48 3.24
C ASP A 110 5.59 2.68 3.12
N TYR A 111 4.98 2.09 2.08
CA TYR A 111 3.56 2.19 1.78
C TYR A 111 2.88 0.82 1.90
N ASN A 112 1.71 0.81 2.54
CA ASN A 112 0.95 -0.42 2.77
C ASN A 112 -0.23 -0.60 1.79
N LEU A 113 -0.45 0.35 0.89
CA LEU A 113 -1.34 0.22 -0.26
C LEU A 113 -0.59 0.59 -1.54
N HIS A 114 -0.68 -0.30 -2.53
CA HIS A 114 -0.12 -0.15 -3.87
C HIS A 114 -1.22 -0.41 -4.89
N MET A 115 -1.30 0.42 -5.92
CA MET A 115 -2.32 0.33 -6.95
C MET A 115 -1.69 0.44 -8.32
N VAL A 116 -2.21 -0.38 -9.24
CA VAL A 116 -1.81 -0.38 -10.64
C VAL A 116 -3.03 -0.20 -11.53
N PHE A 117 -2.93 0.73 -12.47
CA PHE A 117 -4.00 1.09 -13.41
C PHE A 117 -3.61 0.72 -14.84
N ALA A 118 -4.44 -0.10 -15.49
CA ALA A 118 -4.16 -0.55 -16.86
C ALA A 118 -5.44 -0.81 -17.67
N THR A 119 -5.27 -0.99 -18.98
CA THR A 119 -6.32 -1.42 -19.90
C THR A 119 -6.45 -2.94 -19.89
N HIS A 120 -7.69 -3.43 -19.77
CA HIS A 120 -8.01 -4.84 -19.87
C HIS A 120 -7.70 -5.36 -21.28
N GLY A 121 -7.03 -6.51 -21.36
CA GLY A 121 -6.63 -7.11 -22.63
C GLY A 121 -5.25 -6.64 -23.09
N SER A 122 -5.09 -5.34 -23.43
CA SER A 122 -3.79 -4.82 -23.91
C SER A 122 -2.74 -4.70 -22.80
N GLY A 123 -3.16 -4.53 -21.54
CA GLY A 123 -2.25 -4.29 -20.42
C GLY A 123 -1.61 -2.90 -20.42
N GLU A 124 -2.04 -2.01 -21.34
CA GLU A 124 -1.51 -0.65 -21.42
C GLU A 124 -1.77 0.12 -20.13
N TYR A 125 -0.71 0.67 -19.57
CA TYR A 125 -0.76 1.47 -18.36
C TYR A 125 -1.54 2.77 -18.57
N LEU A 126 -2.36 3.14 -17.58
CA LEU A 126 -3.21 4.31 -17.63
C LEU A 126 -2.72 5.41 -16.68
N ALA A 127 -2.90 6.66 -17.09
CA ALA A 127 -2.64 7.86 -16.30
C ALA A 127 -3.96 8.65 -16.10
N ASP A 128 -3.88 9.76 -15.37
CA ASP A 128 -5.01 10.64 -15.06
C ASP A 128 -6.19 9.91 -14.41
N ILE A 129 -5.85 9.10 -13.40
CA ILE A 129 -6.82 8.31 -12.65
C ILE A 129 -7.22 9.08 -11.40
N LYS A 130 -8.51 9.42 -11.30
CA LYS A 130 -9.05 9.98 -10.05
C LYS A 130 -9.16 8.89 -9.00
N VAL A 131 -8.38 9.00 -7.94
CA VAL A 131 -8.35 8.06 -6.81
C VAL A 131 -9.05 8.69 -5.63
N ARG A 132 -10.11 8.04 -5.17
CA ARG A 132 -10.84 8.36 -3.95
C ARG A 132 -10.76 7.20 -2.96
N ILE A 133 -10.41 7.49 -1.72
CA ILE A 133 -10.38 6.51 -0.63
C ILE A 133 -11.28 7.00 0.48
N ASP A 134 -12.30 6.23 0.81
CA ASP A 134 -13.14 6.44 1.99
C ASP A 134 -12.83 5.35 3.03
N ASN A 135 -12.94 5.69 4.32
CA ASN A 135 -12.89 4.68 5.38
C ASN A 135 -14.23 3.91 5.49
N ALA A 136 -14.26 2.88 6.35
CA ALA A 136 -15.46 2.09 6.62
C ALA A 136 -16.68 2.91 7.10
N LYS A 137 -16.46 4.09 7.69
CA LYS A 137 -17.53 5.01 8.14
C LYS A 137 -18.03 5.93 7.02
N GLY A 138 -17.40 5.89 5.84
CA GLY A 138 -17.72 6.76 4.71
C GLY A 138 -17.02 8.12 4.73
N ASN A 139 -16.09 8.36 5.65
CA ASN A 139 -15.32 9.60 5.67
C ASN A 139 -14.27 9.57 4.57
N LEU A 140 -14.13 10.68 3.85
CA LEU A 140 -13.09 10.87 2.87
C LEU A 140 -11.72 10.92 3.53
N ILE A 141 -10.79 10.11 3.03
CA ILE A 141 -9.41 10.01 3.51
C ILE A 141 -8.42 10.56 2.47
N LEU A 142 -8.72 10.36 1.19
CA LEU A 142 -7.90 10.80 0.07
C LEU A 142 -8.79 11.03 -1.16
N ASP A 143 -8.62 12.17 -1.86
CA ASP A 143 -9.21 12.44 -3.18
C ASP A 143 -8.18 13.18 -4.03
N VAL A 144 -7.55 12.47 -4.97
CA VAL A 144 -6.42 12.99 -5.75
C VAL A 144 -6.44 12.46 -7.19
N ASN A 145 -5.81 13.17 -8.11
CA ASN A 145 -5.54 12.68 -9.46
C ASN A 145 -4.16 12.01 -9.50
N SER A 146 -4.09 10.78 -9.99
CA SER A 146 -2.84 10.05 -10.21
C SER A 146 -2.32 10.31 -11.62
N PRO A 147 -1.21 11.05 -11.80
CA PRO A 147 -0.61 11.28 -13.11
C PRO A 147 0.03 10.03 -13.72
N GLY A 148 0.25 8.97 -12.95
CA GLY A 148 0.86 7.72 -13.41
C GLY A 148 0.05 6.47 -13.11
N PRO A 149 0.43 5.33 -13.71
CA PRO A 149 -0.24 4.05 -13.55
C PRO A 149 0.03 3.36 -12.23
N ILE A 150 1.09 3.77 -11.52
CA ILE A 150 1.47 3.21 -10.23
C ILE A 150 1.15 4.25 -9.17
N PHE A 151 0.44 3.84 -8.12
CA PHE A 151 0.06 4.72 -7.02
C PHE A 151 0.27 4.04 -5.68
N PHE A 152 0.86 4.78 -4.73
CA PHE A 152 1.16 4.34 -3.38
C PHE A 152 0.44 5.22 -2.35
N ALA A 153 -0.04 4.61 -1.27
CA ALA A 153 -0.58 5.33 -0.13
C ALA A 153 -0.26 4.62 1.19
N ARG A 154 -0.02 5.42 2.23
CA ARG A 154 0.24 4.94 3.59
C ARG A 154 -0.98 5.18 4.46
N LEU A 155 -1.81 4.15 4.60
CA LEU A 155 -3.07 4.24 5.33
C LEU A 155 -2.92 3.67 6.75
N PRO A 156 -3.60 4.24 7.75
CA PRO A 156 -3.78 3.58 9.04
C PRO A 156 -4.41 2.19 8.86
N ALA A 157 -4.13 1.26 9.78
CA ALA A 157 -4.75 -0.06 9.73
C ALA A 157 -6.29 0.06 9.83
N GLY A 158 -7.01 -0.60 8.93
CA GLY A 158 -8.45 -0.45 8.83
C GLY A 158 -9.03 -0.96 7.52
N ASN A 159 -10.34 -0.79 7.38
CA ASN A 159 -11.08 -1.15 6.17
C ASN A 159 -11.41 0.11 5.38
N TYR A 160 -11.18 0.04 4.07
CA TYR A 160 -11.33 1.14 3.15
C TYR A 160 -12.09 0.72 1.91
N ARG A 161 -12.74 1.71 1.29
CA ARG A 161 -13.32 1.62 -0.04
C ARG A 161 -12.51 2.53 -0.94
N VAL A 162 -11.90 1.93 -1.96
CA VAL A 162 -11.08 2.61 -2.96
C VAL A 162 -11.87 2.69 -4.25
N SER A 163 -12.11 3.90 -4.74
CA SER A 163 -12.74 4.19 -6.01
C SER A 163 -11.71 4.82 -6.94
N ALA A 164 -11.39 4.15 -8.04
CA ALA A 164 -10.54 4.68 -9.09
C ALA A 164 -11.41 5.00 -10.31
N SER A 165 -11.22 6.17 -10.93
CA SER A 165 -12.01 6.60 -12.08
C SER A 165 -11.11 7.02 -13.24
N TYR A 166 -11.42 6.49 -14.42
CA TYR A 166 -10.78 6.84 -15.68
C TYR A 166 -11.85 7.38 -16.63
N GLY A 167 -11.82 8.70 -16.89
CA GLY A 167 -12.93 9.41 -17.51
C GLY A 167 -14.24 9.19 -16.74
N ASP A 168 -15.31 8.80 -17.45
CA ASP A 168 -16.63 8.55 -16.85
C ASP A 168 -16.79 7.14 -16.22
N LYS A 169 -15.73 6.32 -16.23
CA LYS A 169 -15.78 4.94 -15.75
C LYS A 169 -15.10 4.82 -14.40
N ALA A 170 -15.89 4.65 -13.35
CA ALA A 170 -15.41 4.37 -12.01
C ALA A 170 -15.42 2.86 -11.69
N GLN A 171 -14.40 2.39 -10.98
CA GLN A 171 -14.33 1.06 -10.38
C GLN A 171 -14.07 1.20 -8.89
N THR A 172 -14.76 0.39 -8.09
CA THR A 172 -14.64 0.43 -6.63
C THR A 172 -14.24 -0.93 -6.08
N LYS A 173 -13.29 -0.94 -5.15
CA LYS A 173 -12.81 -2.14 -4.45
C LYS A 173 -12.75 -1.87 -2.96
N SER A 174 -13.15 -2.86 -2.17
CA SER A 174 -12.98 -2.84 -0.71
C SER A 174 -11.66 -3.52 -0.35
N VAL A 175 -10.91 -2.94 0.57
CA VAL A 175 -9.61 -3.48 1.02
C VAL A 175 -9.44 -3.34 2.52
N SER A 176 -8.86 -4.37 3.15
CA SER A 176 -8.42 -4.34 4.54
C SER A 176 -6.91 -4.16 4.59
N VAL A 177 -6.48 -3.03 5.13
CA VAL A 177 -5.07 -2.61 5.21
C VAL A 177 -4.56 -2.85 6.62
N GLN A 178 -3.35 -3.41 6.71
CA GLN A 178 -2.63 -3.63 7.97
C GLN A 178 -1.36 -2.78 7.97
N ALA A 179 -0.82 -2.45 9.14
CA ALA A 179 0.33 -1.56 9.24
C ALA A 179 1.60 -2.11 8.56
N GLN A 180 1.83 -3.43 8.63
CA GLN A 180 3.07 -4.07 8.17
C GLN A 180 2.89 -4.98 6.96
N ARG A 181 1.70 -4.97 6.34
CA ARG A 181 1.44 -5.79 5.14
C ARG A 181 0.93 -4.93 4.00
N ARG A 182 1.68 -4.94 2.90
CA ARG A 182 1.27 -4.31 1.65
C ARG A 182 0.05 -5.02 1.06
N ARG A 183 -0.85 -4.22 0.52
CA ARG A 183 -1.97 -4.67 -0.31
C ARG A 183 -1.82 -4.10 -1.71
N ASP A 184 -1.88 -4.97 -2.71
CA ASP A 184 -1.85 -4.59 -4.11
C ASP A 184 -3.29 -4.62 -4.68
N LEU A 185 -3.70 -3.54 -5.33
CA LEU A 185 -4.98 -3.45 -6.05
C LEU A 185 -4.72 -3.18 -7.53
N TYR A 186 -5.31 -4.01 -8.38
CA TYR A 186 -5.24 -3.83 -9.82
C TYR A 186 -6.60 -3.41 -10.34
N PHE A 187 -6.62 -2.35 -11.15
CA PHE A 187 -7.82 -1.86 -11.81
C PHE A 187 -7.63 -1.90 -13.32
N TYR A 188 -8.60 -2.50 -14.01
CA TYR A 188 -8.54 -2.75 -15.45
C TYR A 188 -9.77 -2.20 -16.13
N TRP A 189 -9.61 -1.21 -17.00
CA TRP A 189 -10.72 -0.64 -17.77
C TRP A 189 -10.79 -1.23 -19.17
N PRO A 190 -11.97 -1.30 -19.80
CA PRO A 190 -12.04 -1.60 -21.22
C PRO A 190 -11.22 -0.57 -22.02
N PRO A 191 -10.68 -0.95 -23.18
CA PRO A 191 -9.96 -0.02 -24.04
C PRO A 191 -10.83 1.20 -24.32
N ALA A 192 -10.20 2.38 -24.33
CA ALA A 192 -10.90 3.60 -24.67
C ALA A 192 -11.53 3.44 -26.06
N ASN A 193 -12.86 3.48 -26.11
CA ASN A 193 -13.60 3.58 -27.36
C ASN A 193 -13.15 4.88 -28.04
N LYS A 194 -12.29 4.82 -29.07
CA LYS A 194 -11.85 6.00 -29.82
C LYS A 194 -12.94 6.59 -30.74
N GLY A 195 -14.17 6.08 -30.70
CA GLY A 195 -15.29 6.45 -31.56
C GLY A 195 -16.25 7.52 -30.99
N ASN A 196 -16.03 8.03 -29.78
CA ASN A 196 -16.85 9.11 -29.20
C ASN A 196 -16.03 10.23 -28.55
N ALA A 197 -14.74 10.33 -28.85
CA ALA A 197 -14.00 11.58 -28.62
C ALA A 197 -14.60 12.63 -29.56
N ALA A 198 -15.69 13.26 -29.12
CA ALA A 198 -16.28 14.42 -29.74
C ALA A 198 -15.13 15.42 -29.92
N MET A 199 -14.75 15.65 -31.18
CA MET A 199 -13.92 16.79 -31.51
C MET A 199 -14.63 18.03 -30.96
N PRO A 200 -13.98 18.89 -30.17
CA PRO A 200 -14.55 20.19 -29.85
C PRO A 200 -14.75 20.89 -31.19
N SER A 201 -16.01 21.19 -31.51
CA SER A 201 -16.37 22.00 -32.67
C SER A 201 -15.61 23.32 -32.56
N GLN A 202 -14.71 23.58 -33.50
CA GLN A 202 -14.19 24.93 -33.76
C GLN A 202 -15.25 25.76 -34.45
#